data_AF-A0AAU2J8I9-F1
#
_entry.id   AF-A0AAU2J8I9-F1
#
_cell.length_a   1.000
_cell.length_b   1.000
_cell.length_c   1.000
_cell.angle_alpha   90.00
_cell.angle_beta   90.00
_cell.angle_gamma   90.00
#
_symmetry.space_group_name_H-M   'P 1'
#
loop_
_entity.id
_entity.type
_entity.pdbx_description
1 polymer ?
#
loop_
_entity_poly.entity_id
_entity_poly.type
_entity_poly.pdbx_seq_one_letter_code
_entity_poly.pdbx_strand_id
1 'polypeptide(L)'
;MHSEPDSGRTIYRERAHLLGGYVALFGGVFSHTDTDTPDWPVLYIETPKGQCSWHINPDDLDIFEALKVPFVDNYPWDGHSTEEKYLRIEALNLKLPKMTYAKPEYGNP
;
A
#
# COMPACT_ATOMS: atom_id res chain seq x y z
N MET A 1 25.84 -18.54 -12.09
CA MET A 1 24.47 -18.97 -11.76
C MET A 1 23.66 -17.70 -11.55
N HIS A 2 23.09 -17.17 -12.62
CA HIS A 2 22.18 -16.03 -12.53
C HIS A 2 20.80 -16.60 -12.21
N SER A 3 20.41 -16.56 -10.95
CA SER A 3 19.02 -16.78 -10.57
C SER A 3 18.23 -15.63 -11.16
N GLU A 4 17.24 -15.93 -12.01
CA GLU A 4 16.23 -14.92 -12.35
C GLU A 4 15.60 -14.41 -11.04
N PRO A 5 15.36 -13.09 -10.90
CA PRO A 5 14.65 -12.58 -9.75
C PRO A 5 13.27 -13.26 -9.69
N ASP A 6 12.95 -13.84 -8.54
CA ASP A 6 11.65 -14.45 -8.26
C ASP A 6 10.55 -13.44 -8.63
N SER A 7 9.81 -13.71 -9.70
CA SER A 7 8.86 -12.76 -10.31
C SER A 7 7.71 -12.40 -9.37
N GLY A 8 7.41 -13.25 -8.37
CA GLY A 8 6.48 -12.92 -7.30
C GLY A 8 7.00 -11.80 -6.40
N ARG A 9 8.29 -11.81 -6.07
CA ARG A 9 8.94 -10.82 -5.21
C ARG A 9 8.93 -9.42 -5.82
N THR A 10 9.18 -9.31 -7.12
CA THR A 10 9.16 -8.00 -7.80
C THR A 10 7.77 -7.36 -7.76
N ILE A 11 6.71 -8.16 -7.95
CA ILE A 11 5.32 -7.68 -7.87
C ILE A 11 4.96 -7.16 -6.47
N TYR A 12 5.37 -7.87 -5.41
CA TYR A 12 5.12 -7.42 -4.04
C TYR A 12 5.82 -6.10 -3.71
N ARG A 13 7.08 -5.94 -4.16
CA ARG A 13 7.85 -4.72 -3.95
C ARG A 13 7.29 -3.53 -4.74
N GLU A 14 6.89 -3.74 -5.99
CA GLU A 14 6.23 -2.70 -6.79
C GLU A 14 4.95 -2.20 -6.12
N ARG A 15 4.13 -3.12 -5.60
CA ARG A 15 2.94 -2.77 -4.81
C ARG A 15 3.32 -1.97 -3.55
N ALA A 16 4.37 -2.37 -2.83
CA ALA A 16 4.82 -1.67 -1.63
C ALA A 16 5.22 -0.22 -1.91
N HIS A 17 5.88 0.06 -3.03
CA HIS A 17 6.16 1.44 -3.46
C HIS A 17 4.89 2.27 -3.67
N LEU A 18 3.85 1.70 -4.30
CA LEU A 18 2.56 2.39 -4.45
C LEU A 18 1.89 2.67 -3.10
N LEU A 19 1.96 1.71 -2.18
CA LEU A 19 1.46 1.88 -0.81
C LEU A 19 2.22 2.96 -0.04
N GLY A 20 3.52 3.12 -0.27
CA GLY A 20 4.30 4.25 0.27
C GLY A 20 3.71 5.61 -0.13
N GLY A 21 3.19 5.74 -1.35
CA GLY A 21 2.45 6.93 -1.78
C GLY A 21 1.15 7.16 -1.00
N TYR A 22 0.38 6.09 -0.72
CA TYR A 22 -0.82 6.18 0.10
C TYR A 22 -0.50 6.56 1.55
N VAL A 23 0.56 5.99 2.12
CA VAL A 23 1.06 6.35 3.45
C VAL A 23 1.49 7.82 3.49
N ALA A 24 2.17 8.33 2.46
CA ALA A 24 2.55 9.74 2.41
C ALA A 24 1.34 10.69 2.40
N LEU A 25 0.19 10.24 1.86
CA LEU A 25 -1.05 11.04 1.79
C LEU A 25 -1.89 10.95 3.07
N PHE A 26 -1.97 9.77 3.68
CA PHE A 26 -2.95 9.47 4.73
C PHE A 26 -2.33 9.03 6.07
N GLY A 27 -1.01 8.83 6.12
CA GLY A 27 -0.34 8.14 7.21
C GLY A 27 -0.51 6.63 7.13
N GLY A 28 0.14 5.92 8.05
CA GLY A 28 0.00 4.47 8.16
C GLY A 28 0.49 3.97 9.51
N VAL A 29 0.17 2.72 9.82
CA VAL A 29 0.63 2.02 11.02
C VAL A 29 0.91 0.56 10.67
N PHE A 30 2.01 0.01 11.19
CA PHE A 30 2.29 -1.42 11.11
C PHE A 30 1.86 -2.14 12.38
N SER A 31 1.35 -3.37 12.23
CA SER A 31 1.09 -4.27 13.35
C SER A 31 1.16 -5.74 12.92
N HIS A 32 1.59 -6.62 13.81
CA HIS A 32 1.55 -8.08 13.60
C HIS A 32 0.27 -8.63 14.21
N THR A 33 -0.84 -8.45 13.50
CA THR A 33 -2.21 -8.74 13.97
C THR A 33 -2.76 -10.05 13.42
N ASP A 34 -2.21 -10.56 12.30
CA ASP A 34 -2.58 -11.84 11.73
C ASP A 34 -1.71 -12.96 12.31
N THR A 35 -2.32 -13.85 13.09
CA THR A 35 -1.63 -14.99 13.71
C THR A 35 -1.29 -16.09 12.72
N ASP A 36 -1.95 -16.14 11.55
CA ASP A 36 -1.67 -17.13 10.51
C ASP A 36 -0.43 -16.75 9.69
N THR A 37 -0.08 -15.46 9.66
CA THR A 37 1.10 -14.93 8.97
C THR A 37 1.93 -13.98 9.86
N PRO A 38 2.44 -14.46 11.01
CA PRO A 38 3.03 -13.60 12.05
C PRO A 38 4.30 -12.88 11.62
N ASP A 39 5.01 -13.39 10.61
CA ASP A 39 6.23 -12.76 10.07
C ASP A 39 5.91 -11.62 9.09
N TRP A 40 4.65 -11.46 8.67
CA TRP A 40 4.25 -10.45 7.70
C TRP A 40 3.46 -9.35 8.40
N PRO A 41 4.07 -8.20 8.72
CA PRO A 41 3.33 -7.12 9.33
C PRO A 41 2.23 -6.61 8.40
N VAL A 42 1.09 -6.28 9.00
CA VAL A 42 -0.02 -5.64 8.31
C VAL A 42 0.18 -4.13 8.36
N LEU A 43 0.25 -3.50 7.18
CA LEU A 43 0.16 -2.05 7.03
C LEU A 43 -1.32 -1.65 7.03
N TYR A 44 -1.71 -0.81 7.98
CA TYR A 44 -3.03 -0.18 8.06
C TYR A 44 -2.95 1.29 7.62
N ILE A 45 -3.92 1.70 6.80
CA ILE A 45 -4.06 3.08 6.31
C ILE A 45 -5.51 3.51 6.52
N GLU A 46 -5.71 4.54 7.35
CA GLU A 46 -7.04 5.13 7.56
C GLU A 46 -7.31 6.20 6.49
N THR A 47 -8.34 5.99 5.67
CA THR A 47 -8.73 6.93 4.63
C THR A 47 -10.11 7.52 4.93
N PRO A 48 -10.50 8.63 4.29
CA PRO A 48 -11.88 9.14 4.36
C PRO A 48 -12.95 8.16 3.83
N LYS A 49 -12.55 7.04 3.21
CA LYS A 49 -13.45 5.97 2.75
C LYS A 49 -13.43 4.73 3.65
N GLY A 50 -12.69 4.77 4.74
CA GLY A 50 -12.50 3.66 5.68
C GLY A 50 -11.08 3.10 5.62
N GLN A 51 -10.85 2.10 6.48
CA GLN A 51 -9.55 1.46 6.62
C GLN A 51 -9.20 0.65 5.36
N CYS A 52 -7.93 0.65 5.00
CA CYS A 52 -7.36 -0.28 4.03
C CYS A 52 -6.15 -0.97 4.65
N SER A 53 -5.99 -2.28 4.40
CA SER A 53 -4.83 -3.01 4.92
C SER A 53 -4.20 -3.99 3.94
N TRP A 54 -2.91 -4.24 4.12
CA TRP A 54 -2.11 -5.20 3.36
C TRP A 54 -1.01 -5.82 4.22
N HIS A 55 -0.80 -7.13 4.06
CA HIS A 55 0.43 -7.78 4.49
C HIS A 55 1.61 -7.25 3.65
N ILE A 56 2.67 -6.82 4.34
CA ILE A 56 3.92 -6.34 3.73
C ILE A 56 5.00 -7.39 3.97
N ASN A 57 5.76 -7.70 2.92
CA ASN A 57 6.91 -8.57 3.03
C ASN A 57 7.98 -7.87 3.90
N PRO A 58 8.59 -8.55 4.90
CA PRO A 58 9.64 -7.96 5.73
C PRO A 58 10.79 -7.31 4.94
N ASP A 59 11.15 -7.88 3.79
CA ASP A 59 12.23 -7.36 2.93
C ASP A 59 11.87 -6.02 2.26
N ASP A 60 10.59 -5.62 2.28
CA ASP A 60 10.08 -4.37 1.68
C ASP A 60 9.79 -3.28 2.73
N LEU A 61 10.08 -3.53 4.00
CA LEU A 61 9.89 -2.54 5.08
C LEU A 61 10.80 -1.31 4.90
N ASP A 62 11.93 -1.47 4.22
CA ASP A 62 12.88 -0.40 3.88
C ASP A 62 12.21 0.77 3.14
N ILE A 63 11.19 0.49 2.34
CA ILE A 63 10.41 1.50 1.59
C ILE A 63 9.72 2.50 2.52
N PHE A 64 9.33 2.07 3.73
CA PHE A 64 8.53 2.87 4.65
C PHE A 64 9.36 3.58 5.72
N GLU A 65 10.67 3.28 5.83
CA GLU A 65 11.56 3.87 6.84
C GLU A 65 11.60 5.40 6.75
N ALA A 66 11.71 5.95 5.53
CA ALA A 66 11.74 7.39 5.30
C ALA A 66 10.43 8.09 5.71
N LEU A 67 9.30 7.35 5.68
CA LEU A 67 7.97 7.84 6.07
C LEU A 67 7.73 7.71 7.58
N LYS A 68 8.65 7.07 8.33
CA LYS A 68 8.59 6.88 9.79
C LYS A 68 7.27 6.25 10.26
N VAL A 69 6.79 5.25 9.50
CA VAL A 69 5.58 4.52 9.85
C VAL A 69 5.82 3.76 11.18
N PRO A 70 5.02 4.00 12.23
CA PRO A 70 5.22 3.35 13.52
C PRO A 70 4.77 1.89 13.47
N PHE A 71 5.45 1.05 14.23
CA PHE A 71 4.95 -0.26 14.65
C PHE A 71 4.21 -0.11 15.98
N VAL A 72 3.01 -0.66 16.05
CA VAL A 72 2.22 -0.73 17.28
C VAL A 72 1.66 -2.13 17.49
N ASP A 73 1.39 -2.46 18.73
CA ASP A 73 0.78 -3.74 19.08
C ASP A 73 -0.74 -3.70 18.88
N ASN A 74 -1.31 -4.78 18.34
CA ASN A 74 -2.75 -5.02 18.25
C ASN A 74 -3.55 -3.88 17.58
N TYR A 75 -3.05 -3.31 16.47
CA TYR A 75 -3.82 -2.28 15.75
C TYR A 75 -5.15 -2.87 15.26
N PRO A 76 -6.31 -2.22 15.51
CA PRO A 76 -7.60 -2.83 15.25
C PRO A 76 -7.91 -2.88 13.76
N TRP A 77 -8.15 -4.08 13.24
CA TRP A 77 -8.75 -4.27 11.92
C TRP A 77 -10.27 -4.04 11.99
N ASP A 78 -10.81 -3.29 11.04
CA ASP A 78 -12.25 -2.96 10.99
C ASP A 78 -13.13 -4.08 10.38
N GLY A 79 -12.55 -5.22 10.02
CA GLY A 79 -13.26 -6.39 9.50
C GLY A 79 -13.56 -6.37 8.00
N HIS A 80 -12.99 -5.44 7.24
CA HIS A 80 -13.26 -5.31 5.80
C HIS A 80 -12.79 -6.51 4.97
N SER A 81 -13.61 -6.97 4.04
CA SER A 81 -13.18 -7.88 2.99
C SER A 81 -12.22 -7.20 1.99
N THR A 82 -11.51 -8.02 1.20
CA THR A 82 -10.69 -7.52 0.09
C THR A 82 -11.51 -6.73 -0.93
N GLU A 83 -12.74 -7.16 -1.21
CA GLU A 83 -13.65 -6.47 -2.14
C GLU A 83 -14.07 -5.11 -1.60
N GLU A 84 -14.44 -5.02 -0.32
CA GLU A 84 -14.76 -3.74 0.33
C GLU A 84 -13.58 -2.79 0.30
N LYS A 85 -12.36 -3.26 0.61
CA LYS A 85 -11.14 -2.44 0.49
C LYS A 85 -10.99 -1.84 -0.90
N TYR A 86 -11.20 -2.63 -1.95
CA TYR A 86 -11.07 -2.14 -3.32
C TYR A 86 -12.16 -1.14 -3.71
N LEU A 87 -13.40 -1.34 -3.27
CA LEU A 87 -14.47 -0.36 -3.44
C LEU A 87 -14.15 0.96 -2.73
N ARG A 88 -13.54 0.91 -1.53
CA ARG A 88 -13.08 2.10 -0.79
C ARG A 88 -11.99 2.85 -1.56
N ILE A 89 -11.02 2.13 -2.11
CA ILE A 89 -9.94 2.70 -2.93
C ILE A 89 -10.51 3.34 -4.19
N GLU A 90 -11.44 2.70 -4.88
CA GLU A 90 -12.10 3.28 -6.05
C GLU A 90 -12.85 4.57 -5.67
N ALA A 91 -13.64 4.53 -4.60
CA ALA A 91 -14.37 5.68 -4.09
C ALA A 91 -13.43 6.84 -3.67
N LEU A 92 -12.22 6.53 -3.19
CA LEU A 92 -11.18 7.50 -2.86
C LEU A 92 -10.61 8.13 -4.13
N ASN A 93 -10.24 7.31 -5.12
CA ASN A 93 -9.66 7.73 -6.38
C ASN A 93 -10.58 8.65 -7.19
N LEU A 94 -11.90 8.44 -7.09
CA LEU A 94 -12.90 9.33 -7.71
C LEU A 94 -12.96 10.74 -7.09
N LYS A 95 -12.44 10.91 -5.88
CA LYS A 95 -12.43 12.19 -5.16
C LYS A 95 -11.09 12.91 -5.20
N LEU A 96 -10.01 12.22 -5.58
CA LEU A 96 -8.70 12.85 -5.71
C LEU A 96 -8.70 13.82 -6.91
N PRO A 97 -8.17 15.04 -6.73
CA PRO A 97 -8.02 15.98 -7.84
C PRO A 97 -7.14 15.35 -8.90
N LYS A 98 -7.66 15.25 -10.11
CA LYS A 98 -6.89 14.75 -11.25
C LYS A 98 -5.95 15.86 -11.69
N MET A 99 -4.65 15.58 -11.71
CA MET A 99 -3.71 16.36 -12.51
C MET A 99 -4.16 16.21 -13.97
N THR A 100 -4.94 17.17 -14.46
CA THR A 100 -5.26 17.26 -15.88
C THR A 100 -4.01 17.76 -16.57
N TYR A 101 -3.18 16.86 -17.06
CA TYR A 101 -2.17 17.25 -18.02
C TYR A 101 -2.92 17.76 -19.25
N ALA A 102 -2.59 18.97 -19.75
CA ALA A 102 -2.80 19.23 -21.16
C ALA A 102 -2.13 18.07 -21.89
N LYS A 103 -2.88 17.35 -22.73
CA LYS A 103 -2.34 16.24 -23.54
C LYS A 103 -1.02 16.75 -24.11
N PRO A 104 0.14 16.13 -23.79
CA PRO A 104 1.37 16.52 -24.42
C PRO A 104 1.09 16.44 -25.91
N GLU A 105 1.34 17.52 -26.66
CA GLU A 105 1.52 17.41 -28.09
C GLU A 105 2.75 16.51 -28.26
N TYR A 106 2.54 15.20 -28.19
CA TYR A 106 3.51 14.24 -28.67
C TYR A 106 3.69 14.62 -30.12
N GLY A 107 4.80 15.32 -30.40
CA GLY A 107 5.22 15.69 -31.73
C GLY A 107 5.06 14.47 -32.63
N ASN A 108 4.46 14.71 -33.78
CA ASN A 108 4.23 13.72 -34.82
C ASN A 108 5.51 12.88 -35.06
N PRO A 109 5.39 11.55 -35.24
CA PRO A 109 6.55 10.67 -35.45
C PRO A 109 7.40 11.08 -36.67
#